data_AF-A0A9E3QAW8-F1
#
_entry.id   AF-A0A9E3QAW8-F1
#
_cell.length_a   1.000
_cell.length_b   1.000
_cell.length_c   1.000
_cell.angle_alpha   90.00
_cell.angle_beta   90.00
_cell.angle_gamma   90.00
#
_symmetry.space_group_name_H-M   'P 1'
#
loop_
_entity.id
_entity.type
_entity.pdbx_description
1 polymer ?
#
loop_
_entity_poly.entity_id
_entity_poly.type
_entity_poly.pdbx_seq_one_letter_code
_entity_poly.pdbx_strand_id
1 'polypeptide(L)'
;MISLKNKASKGFTIVELLIVIVVIGILAALVVTTYNGIQQKARDTERKTDVNALHGQIEAYSAQNGKYPTLANMNDATFRSTNMKGLDTAALGDPKGGGST
;
A
#
# COMPACT_ATOMS: atom_id res chain seq x y z
N MET A 1 -23.82 -29.44 -53.36
CA MET A 1 -24.17 -28.02 -53.13
C MET A 1 -24.48 -27.86 -51.64
N ILE A 2 -23.59 -27.23 -50.87
CA ILE A 2 -23.75 -27.10 -49.40
C ILE A 2 -24.40 -25.74 -49.11
N SER A 3 -25.61 -25.76 -48.53
CA SER A 3 -26.34 -24.55 -48.15
C SER A 3 -25.89 -24.12 -46.75
N LEU A 4 -25.16 -22.99 -46.68
CA LEU A 4 -24.77 -22.36 -45.42
C LEU A 4 -25.94 -21.54 -44.88
N LYS A 5 -26.58 -22.04 -43.80
CA LYS A 5 -27.59 -21.27 -43.06
C LYS A 5 -26.91 -20.13 -42.29
N ASN A 6 -27.14 -18.89 -42.71
CA ASN A 6 -26.73 -17.70 -41.96
C ASN A 6 -27.49 -17.66 -40.62
N LYS A 7 -26.79 -17.89 -39.50
CA LYS A 7 -27.35 -17.61 -38.17
C LYS A 7 -27.39 -16.09 -38.01
N ALA A 8 -28.58 -15.52 -37.87
CA ALA A 8 -28.73 -14.10 -37.54
C ALA A 8 -28.07 -13.85 -36.18
N SER A 9 -27.01 -13.04 -36.16
CA SER A 9 -26.40 -12.56 -34.91
C SER A 9 -27.41 -11.64 -34.23
N LYS A 10 -27.86 -11.98 -33.03
CA LYS A 10 -28.69 -11.08 -32.23
C LYS A 10 -27.79 -9.95 -31.71
N GLY A 11 -28.07 -8.72 -32.12
CA GLY A 11 -27.40 -7.53 -31.58
C GLY A 11 -27.83 -7.23 -30.15
N PHE A 12 -26.97 -6.58 -29.39
CA PHE A 12 -27.28 -6.05 -28.06
C PHE A 12 -28.36 -4.97 -28.16
N THR A 13 -29.31 -4.95 -27.22
CA THR A 13 -30.30 -3.88 -27.10
C THR A 13 -29.68 -2.67 -26.41
N ILE A 14 -30.17 -1.48 -26.75
CA ILE A 14 -29.75 -0.23 -26.08
C ILE A 14 -30.08 -0.28 -24.58
N VAL A 15 -31.17 -0.94 -24.21
CA VAL A 15 -31.60 -1.10 -22.81
C VAL A 15 -30.61 -1.94 -22.02
N GLU A 16 -30.07 -3.02 -22.61
CA GLU A 16 -29.04 -3.83 -21.96
C GLU A 16 -27.76 -3.02 -21.71
N LEU A 17 -27.33 -2.20 -22.66
CA LEU A 17 -26.16 -1.32 -22.47
C LEU A 17 -26.42 -0.24 -21.41
N LEU A 18 -27.63 0.32 -21.37
CA LEU A 18 -28.02 1.37 -20.44
C LEU A 18 -27.99 0.86 -18.99
N ILE A 19 -28.55 -0.32 -18.73
CA ILE A 19 -28.53 -0.91 -17.39
C ILE A 19 -27.09 -1.18 -16.94
N VAL A 20 -26.22 -1.65 -17.84
CA VAL A 20 -24.81 -1.93 -17.52
C VAL A 20 -24.07 -0.67 -17.07
N ILE A 21 -24.19 0.45 -17.79
CA ILE A 21 -23.50 1.69 -17.40
C ILE A 21 -24.03 2.28 -16.09
N VAL A 22 -25.33 2.12 -15.81
CA VAL A 22 -25.94 2.54 -14.54
C VAL A 22 -25.36 1.71 -13.39
N VAL A 23 -25.28 0.39 -13.55
CA VAL A 23 -24.69 -0.50 -12.53
C VAL A 23 -23.22 -0.17 -12.29
N ILE A 24 -22.43 0.02 -13.36
CA ILE A 24 -21.00 0.40 -13.24
C ILE A 24 -20.86 1.77 -12.53
N GLY A 25 -21.73 2.74 -12.84
CA GLY A 25 -21.72 4.05 -12.20
C GLY A 25 -21.96 3.99 -10.69
N ILE A 26 -22.93 3.18 -10.26
CA ILE A 26 -23.22 2.97 -8.83
C ILE A 26 -22.03 2.31 -8.13
N LEU A 27 -21.46 1.24 -8.71
CA LEU A 27 -20.31 0.54 -8.13
C LEU A 27 -19.08 1.46 -8.04
N ALA A 28 -18.81 2.25 -9.08
CA ALA A 28 -17.69 3.19 -9.10
C ALA A 28 -17.79 4.24 -7.98
N ALA A 29 -18.99 4.80 -7.75
CA ALA A 29 -19.22 5.77 -6.69
C ALA A 29 -18.93 5.19 -5.29
N LEU A 30 -19.37 3.96 -5.02
CA LEU A 30 -19.10 3.27 -3.74
C LEU A 30 -17.59 3.02 -3.54
N VAL A 31 -16.89 2.59 -4.59
CA VAL A 31 -15.44 2.33 -4.53
C VAL A 31 -14.68 3.61 -4.18
N VAL A 32 -15.01 4.75 -4.79
CA VAL A 32 -14.31 6.02 -4.52
C VAL A 32 -14.42 6.44 -3.05
N THR A 33 -15.61 6.30 -2.44
CA THR A 33 -15.80 6.69 -1.03
C THR A 33 -15.02 5.81 -0.05
N THR A 34 -14.89 4.52 -0.36
CA THR A 34 -14.19 3.54 0.50
C THR A 34 -12.67 3.55 0.30
N TYR A 35 -12.20 3.90 -0.90
CA TYR A 35 -10.78 3.91 -1.28
C TYR A 35 -9.90 4.75 -0.35
N ASN A 36 -10.36 5.96 0.02
CA ASN A 36 -9.61 6.86 0.90
C ASN A 36 -9.38 6.25 2.30
N GLY A 37 -10.39 5.58 2.87
CA GLY A 37 -10.28 4.91 4.17
C GLY A 37 -9.35 3.71 4.12
N ILE A 38 -9.39 2.93 3.04
CA ILE A 38 -8.47 1.80 2.82
C ILE A 38 -7.02 2.30 2.75
N GLN A 39 -6.76 3.37 2.01
CA GLN A 39 -5.42 3.97 1.91
C GLN A 39 -4.90 4.49 3.25
N GLN A 40 -5.76 5.11 4.06
CA GLN A 40 -5.39 5.52 5.43
C GLN A 40 -5.02 4.32 6.30
N LYS A 41 -5.86 3.29 6.32
CA LYS A 41 -5.62 2.07 7.10
C LYS A 41 -4.35 1.32 6.66
N ALA A 42 -4.07 1.29 5.36
CA ALA A 42 -2.84 0.71 4.83
C ALA A 42 -1.61 1.44 5.38
N ARG A 43 -1.59 2.78 5.32
CA ARG A 43 -0.50 3.59 5.88
C ARG A 43 -0.36 3.42 7.40
N ASP A 44 -1.45 3.30 8.14
CA ASP A 44 -1.40 3.05 9.59
C ASP A 44 -0.80 1.68 9.91
N THR A 45 -1.11 0.68 9.09
CA THR A 45 -0.57 -0.68 9.23
C THR A 45 0.92 -0.71 8.92
N GLU A 46 1.35 0.01 7.88
CA GLU A 46 2.75 0.19 7.52
C GLU A 46 3.52 0.88 8.66
N ARG A 47 3.06 2.05 9.13
CA ARG A 47 3.68 2.74 10.28
C ARG A 47 3.80 1.86 11.52
N LYS A 48 2.77 1.06 11.82
CA LYS A 48 2.82 0.13 12.96
C LYS A 48 3.90 -0.95 12.76
N THR A 49 4.04 -1.46 11.55
CA THR A 49 5.06 -2.45 11.19
C THR A 49 6.45 -1.85 11.33
N ASP A 50 6.64 -0.65 10.82
CA ASP A 50 7.90 0.09 10.87
C ASP A 50 8.36 0.39 12.30
N VAL A 51 7.45 0.88 13.14
CA VAL A 51 7.73 1.13 14.56
C VAL A 51 8.12 -0.15 15.30
N ASN A 52 7.47 -1.28 14.99
CA ASN A 52 7.82 -2.56 15.60
C ASN A 52 9.21 -3.06 15.14
N ALA A 53 9.52 -2.89 13.85
CA ALA A 53 10.85 -3.21 13.32
C ALA A 53 11.93 -2.35 13.97
N LEU A 54 11.68 -1.05 14.11
CA LEU A 54 12.54 -0.09 14.81
C LEU A 54 12.79 -0.49 16.25
N HIS A 55 11.71 -0.80 16.99
CA HIS A 55 11.80 -1.24 18.38
C HIS A 55 12.68 -2.49 18.51
N GLY A 56 12.47 -3.51 17.68
CA GLY A 56 13.27 -4.74 17.70
C GLY A 56 14.77 -4.49 17.47
N GLN A 57 15.12 -3.57 16.57
CA GLN A 57 16.52 -3.22 16.30
C GLN A 57 17.15 -2.40 17.43
N ILE A 58 16.40 -1.50 18.05
CA ILE A 58 16.84 -0.73 19.22
C ILE A 58 17.12 -1.66 20.40
N GLU A 59 16.24 -2.62 20.66
CA GLU A 59 16.43 -3.63 21.70
C GLU A 59 17.64 -4.53 21.39
N ALA A 60 17.79 -4.97 20.14
CA ALA A 60 18.94 -5.76 19.71
C ALA A 60 20.27 -4.99 19.89
N TYR A 61 20.28 -3.68 19.62
CA TYR A 61 21.43 -2.82 19.88
C TYR A 61 21.73 -2.70 21.37
N SER A 62 20.70 -2.48 22.18
CA SER A 62 20.82 -2.37 23.65
C SER A 62 21.36 -3.66 24.26
N ALA A 63 20.87 -4.82 23.83
CA ALA A 63 21.35 -6.12 24.27
C ALA A 63 22.84 -6.35 23.96
N GLN A 64 23.36 -5.81 22.85
CA GLN A 64 24.75 -5.95 22.45
C GLN A 64 25.69 -4.92 23.12
N ASN A 65 25.20 -3.70 23.33
CA ASN A 65 26.04 -2.57 23.75
C ASN A 65 25.80 -2.13 25.21
N GLY A 66 24.82 -2.74 25.89
CA GLY A 66 24.43 -2.41 27.27
C GLY A 66 23.77 -1.04 27.43
N LYS A 67 23.42 -0.37 26.33
CA LYS A 67 22.83 0.97 26.31
C LYS A 67 21.97 1.17 25.08
N TYR A 68 20.92 1.97 25.23
CA TYR A 68 20.09 2.41 24.11
C TYR A 68 20.84 3.41 23.21
N PRO A 69 20.55 3.43 21.90
CA PRO A 69 21.12 4.40 20.99
C PRO A 69 20.64 5.81 21.35
N THR A 70 21.53 6.79 21.26
CA THR A 70 21.16 8.20 21.47
C THR A 70 20.41 8.76 20.26
N LEU A 71 19.72 9.88 20.44
CA LEU A 71 19.08 10.60 19.31
C LEU A 71 20.09 10.94 18.20
N ALA A 72 21.30 11.35 18.57
CA ALA A 72 22.37 11.62 17.62
C ALA A 72 22.77 10.38 16.80
N ASN A 73 22.82 9.21 17.45
CA ASN A 73 23.09 7.95 16.75
C ASN A 73 21.94 7.56 15.82
N MET A 74 20.68 7.75 16.23
CA MET A 74 19.54 7.44 15.37
C MET A 74 19.43 8.37 14.15
N ASN A 75 19.87 9.62 14.27
CA ASN A 75 19.88 10.57 13.16
C ASN A 75 21.00 10.30 12.14
N ASP A 76 22.05 9.57 12.53
CA ASP A 76 23.16 9.22 11.65
C ASP A 76 22.83 8.01 10.77
N ALA A 77 22.79 8.22 9.45
CA ALA A 77 22.52 7.19 8.46
C ALA A 77 23.53 6.03 8.48
N THR A 78 24.81 6.33 8.73
CA THR A 78 25.88 5.33 8.83
C THR A 78 25.70 4.48 10.08
N PHE A 79 25.32 5.08 11.20
CA PHE A 79 25.01 4.35 12.42
C PHE A 79 23.85 3.38 12.22
N ARG A 80 22.74 3.83 11.62
CA ARG A 80 21.57 2.98 11.34
C ARG A 80 21.93 1.79 10.44
N SER A 81 22.61 2.06 9.32
CA SER A 81 22.99 1.01 8.36
C SER A 81 23.95 -0.04 8.97
N THR A 82 24.80 0.37 9.90
CA THR A 82 25.79 -0.51 10.52
C THR A 82 25.21 -1.32 11.67
N ASN A 83 24.37 -0.71 12.51
CA ASN A 83 23.94 -1.27 13.79
C ASN A 83 22.50 -1.80 13.78
N MET A 84 21.69 -1.42 12.79
CA MET A 84 20.29 -1.84 12.63
C MET A 84 20.13 -2.65 11.34
N LYS A 85 21.01 -3.63 11.14
CA LYS A 85 21.05 -4.47 9.94
C LYS A 85 19.74 -5.26 9.83
N GLY A 86 18.91 -4.89 8.86
CA GLY A 86 17.58 -5.49 8.64
C GLY A 86 16.41 -4.52 8.82
N LEU A 87 16.66 -3.30 9.27
CA LEU A 87 15.68 -2.23 9.12
C LEU A 87 15.71 -1.72 7.67
N ASP A 88 14.57 -1.75 6.99
CA ASP A 88 14.44 -1.09 5.69
C ASP A 88 14.59 0.43 5.88
N THR A 89 15.39 1.08 5.04
CA THR A 89 15.50 2.55 5.03
C THR A 89 14.19 3.23 4.70
N ALA A 90 13.28 2.56 3.99
CA ALA A 90 11.94 3.06 3.71
C ALA A 90 11.03 3.04 4.96
N ALA A 91 11.28 2.14 5.92
CA ALA A 91 10.54 2.09 7.20
C ALA A 91 10.79 3.31 8.10
N LEU A 92 11.75 4.17 7.74
CA LEU A 92 12.02 5.43 8.45
C LEU A 92 11.26 6.62 7.83
N GLY A 93 10.64 6.43 6.67
CA GLY A 93 9.89 7.47 5.96
C GLY A 93 8.41 7.46 6.28
N ASP A 94 7.73 8.59 6.04
CA ASP A 94 6.26 8.62 6.07
C ASP A 94 5.69 7.88 4.84
N PRO A 95 4.82 6.87 5.02
CA PRO A 95 4.12 6.17 3.92
C PRO A 95 3.34 7.06 2.95
N LYS A 96 3.02 8.30 3.33
CA LYS A 96 2.38 9.26 2.41
C LYS A 96 3.35 9.83 1.36
N GLY A 97 4.64 9.53 1.42
CA GLY A 97 5.63 10.01 0.46
C GLY A 97 5.88 11.52 0.58
N GLY A 98 5.84 12.07 1.79
CA GLY A 98 6.41 13.37 2.05
C GLY A 98 7.93 13.24 1.96
N GLY A 99 8.51 13.75 0.87
CA GLY A 99 9.94 13.67 0.59
C GLY A 99 10.80 13.99 1.82
N SER A 100 11.83 13.16 2.01
CA SER A 100 12.90 13.39 2.98
C SER A 100 13.50 14.77 2.75
N THR A 101 13.11 15.74 3.58
CA THR A 101 14.06 16.73 4.10
C THR A 101 14.48 16.25 5.46
#